data_AF-A0A949U9M7-F1
#
_entry.id   AF-A0A949U9M7-F1
#
_cell.length_a   1.000
_cell.length_b   1.000
_cell.length_c   1.000
_cell.angle_alpha   90.00
_cell.angle_beta   90.00
_cell.angle_gamma   90.00
#
_symmetry.space_group_name_H-M   'P 1'
#
loop_
_entity.id
_entity.type
_entity.pdbx_description
1 polymer ?
#
loop_
_entity_poly.entity_id
_entity_poly.type
_entity_poly.pdbx_seq_one_letter_code
_entity_poly.pdbx_strand_id
1 'polypeptide(L)'
;MATVAEETNDAEITQAKDADTVQALVQLLRGRSYEEIRQRMYDSPPGSNWWLACKTELDIRNGEQMASALSATSRVLERLRASTEHFEQLADTLYQTTTEIRDVIKGTQESSRRLEIAIYAAIGITLVQLFDLTFEIFRKR
;
A
#
# COMPACT_ATOMS: atom_id res chain seq x y z
N MET A 1 24.90 -57.41 -28.29
CA MET A 1 24.12 -56.92 -27.13
C MET A 1 24.97 -56.46 -25.95
N ALA A 2 26.31 -56.58 -25.97
CA ALA A 2 27.18 -56.09 -24.90
C ALA A 2 27.72 -54.65 -25.12
N THR A 3 27.73 -54.15 -26.36
CA THR A 3 28.33 -52.84 -26.69
C THR A 3 27.47 -51.63 -26.32
N VAL A 4 26.15 -51.77 -26.28
CA VAL A 4 25.22 -50.66 -25.95
C VAL A 4 25.25 -50.32 -24.46
N ALA A 5 25.50 -51.29 -23.59
CA ALA A 5 25.52 -51.09 -22.14
C ALA A 5 26.81 -50.39 -21.65
N GLU A 6 27.91 -50.54 -22.40
CA GLU A 6 29.22 -49.94 -22.08
C GLU A 6 29.25 -48.46 -22.53
N GLU A 7 28.75 -48.15 -23.74
CA GLU A 7 28.61 -46.77 -24.23
C GLU A 7 27.66 -45.91 -23.36
N THR A 8 26.59 -46.49 -22.81
CA THR A 8 25.67 -45.77 -21.92
C THR A 8 26.32 -45.40 -20.59
N ASN A 9 27.21 -46.25 -20.06
CA ASN A 9 27.86 -46.02 -18.77
C ASN A 9 28.94 -44.93 -18.91
N ASP A 10 29.69 -44.92 -20.01
CA ASP A 10 30.71 -43.92 -20.28
C ASP A 10 30.11 -42.53 -20.54
N ALA A 11 28.96 -42.46 -21.21
CA ALA A 11 28.21 -41.22 -21.41
C ALA A 11 27.70 -40.63 -20.09
N GLU A 12 27.17 -41.47 -19.20
CA GLU A 12 26.64 -41.05 -17.90
C GLU A 12 27.77 -40.56 -16.96
N ILE A 13 28.93 -41.24 -16.97
CA ILE A 13 30.13 -40.81 -16.22
C ILE A 13 30.69 -39.49 -16.76
N THR A 14 30.68 -39.28 -18.08
CA THR A 14 31.16 -38.04 -18.70
C THR A 14 30.24 -36.87 -18.36
N GLN A 15 28.92 -37.10 -18.42
CA GLN A 15 27.93 -36.10 -18.06
C GLN A 15 28.01 -35.70 -16.57
N ALA A 16 28.28 -36.66 -15.68
CA ALA A 16 28.48 -36.39 -14.26
C ALA A 16 29.73 -35.52 -14.01
N LYS A 17 30.83 -35.77 -14.73
CA LYS A 17 32.06 -34.96 -14.64
C LYS A 17 31.87 -33.55 -15.21
N ASP A 18 31.10 -33.42 -16.28
CA ASP A 18 30.76 -32.11 -16.85
C ASP A 18 29.89 -31.31 -15.89
N ALA A 19 28.92 -31.95 -15.22
CA ALA A 19 28.10 -31.30 -14.20
C ALA A 19 28.92 -30.82 -12.99
N ASP A 20 29.85 -31.65 -12.50
CA ASP A 20 30.76 -31.29 -11.40
C ASP A 20 31.72 -30.15 -11.80
N THR A 21 32.19 -30.17 -13.06
CA THR A 21 32.99 -29.08 -13.63
C THR A 21 32.19 -27.79 -13.66
N VAL A 22 30.98 -27.79 -14.21
CA VAL A 22 30.09 -26.61 -14.23
C VAL A 22 29.85 -26.09 -12.82
N GLN A 23 29.61 -26.97 -11.85
CA GLN A 23 29.39 -26.59 -10.46
C GLN A 23 30.62 -25.91 -9.82
N ALA A 24 31.83 -26.43 -10.07
CA ALA A 24 33.06 -25.80 -9.62
C ALA A 24 33.26 -24.41 -10.25
N LEU A 25 32.89 -24.24 -11.52
CA LEU A 25 32.96 -22.96 -12.22
C LEU A 25 31.96 -21.94 -11.67
N VAL A 26 30.75 -22.38 -11.34
CA VAL A 26 29.75 -21.53 -10.66
C VAL A 26 30.29 -21.01 -9.33
N GLN A 27 30.95 -21.85 -8.53
CA GLN A 27 31.56 -21.41 -7.27
C GLN A 27 32.64 -20.33 -7.49
N LEU A 28 33.41 -20.43 -8.57
CA LEU A 28 34.41 -19.42 -8.93
C LEU A 28 33.77 -18.09 -9.34
N LEU A 29 32.62 -18.13 -10.01
CA LEU A 29 31.89 -16.95 -10.47
C LEU A 29 31.12 -16.25 -9.35
N ARG A 30 30.84 -16.94 -8.23
CA ARG A 30 30.06 -16.42 -7.10
C ARG A 30 30.60 -15.12 -6.51
N GLY A 31 31.92 -14.92 -6.53
CA GLY A 31 32.58 -13.70 -6.06
C GLY A 31 32.71 -12.58 -7.10
N ARG A 32 32.26 -12.80 -8.35
CA ARG A 32 32.41 -11.86 -9.46
C ARG A 32 31.18 -10.96 -9.61
N SER A 33 31.38 -9.79 -10.22
CA SER A 33 30.29 -8.84 -10.46
C SER A 33 29.32 -9.36 -11.54
N TYR A 34 28.06 -8.95 -11.47
CA TYR A 34 27.03 -9.37 -12.44
C TYR A 34 27.41 -9.02 -13.89
N GLU A 35 27.95 -7.82 -14.10
CA GLU A 35 28.35 -7.34 -15.42
C GLU A 35 29.55 -8.12 -15.98
N GLU A 36 30.53 -8.45 -15.12
CA GLU A 36 31.67 -9.26 -15.51
C GLU A 36 31.26 -10.69 -15.92
N ILE A 37 30.30 -11.29 -15.22
CA ILE A 37 29.77 -12.62 -15.57
C ILE A 37 29.02 -12.55 -16.90
N ARG A 38 28.23 -11.49 -17.12
CA ARG A 38 27.49 -11.27 -18.36
C ARG A 38 28.40 -11.11 -19.57
N GLN A 39 29.48 -10.32 -19.42
CA GLN A 39 30.49 -10.16 -20.47
C GLN A 39 31.18 -11.49 -20.79
N ARG A 40 31.63 -12.22 -19.76
CA ARG A 40 32.25 -13.55 -19.93
C ARG A 40 31.32 -14.57 -20.57
N MET A 41 30.01 -14.49 -20.32
CA MET A 41 29.02 -15.32 -20.99
C MET A 41 28.97 -15.03 -22.50
N TYR A 42 29.08 -13.77 -22.92
CA TYR A 42 29.10 -13.40 -24.34
C TYR A 42 30.43 -13.75 -25.02
N ASP A 43 31.54 -13.72 -24.29
CA ASP A 43 32.86 -14.09 -24.80
C ASP A 43 33.05 -15.62 -24.94
N SER A 44 32.16 -16.41 -24.34
CA SER A 44 32.25 -17.88 -24.33
C SER A 44 31.33 -18.52 -25.37
N PRO A 45 31.75 -19.60 -26.04
CA PRO A 45 30.91 -20.29 -27.02
C PRO A 45 29.65 -20.87 -26.34
N PRO A 46 28.47 -20.72 -26.96
CA PRO A 46 27.20 -21.20 -26.41
C PRO A 46 27.24 -22.72 -26.25
N GLY A 47 26.77 -23.23 -25.11
CA GLY A 47 26.78 -24.65 -24.79
C GLY A 47 28.09 -25.19 -24.18
N SER A 48 29.13 -24.37 -24.06
CA SER A 48 30.32 -24.74 -23.28
C SER A 48 30.04 -24.79 -21.78
N ASN A 49 30.81 -25.59 -21.02
CA ASN A 49 30.71 -25.66 -19.56
C ASN A 49 30.90 -24.28 -18.89
N TRP A 50 31.72 -23.40 -19.49
CA TRP A 50 31.92 -22.03 -19.01
C TRP A 50 30.71 -21.14 -19.25
N TRP A 51 30.09 -21.24 -20.44
CA TRP A 51 28.86 -20.55 -20.76
C TRP A 51 27.69 -21.01 -19.88
N LEU A 52 27.55 -22.32 -19.68
CA LEU A 52 26.55 -22.93 -18.80
C LEU A 52 26.72 -22.42 -17.37
N ALA A 53 27.94 -22.42 -16.82
CA ALA A 53 28.23 -21.91 -15.48
C ALA A 53 27.88 -20.41 -15.33
N CYS A 54 28.23 -19.58 -16.32
CA CYS A 54 27.87 -18.16 -16.32
C CYS A 54 26.36 -17.96 -16.35
N LYS A 55 25.66 -18.72 -17.22
CA LYS A 55 24.21 -18.66 -17.32
C LYS A 55 23.53 -19.09 -16.02
N THR A 56 23.94 -20.20 -15.42
CA THR A 56 23.36 -20.70 -14.17
C THR A 56 23.54 -19.70 -13.02
N GLU A 57 24.70 -19.06 -12.91
CA GLU A 57 24.94 -18.05 -11.87
C GLU A 57 24.11 -16.78 -12.10
N LEU A 58 23.93 -16.34 -13.35
CA LEU A 58 23.04 -15.23 -13.67
C LEU A 58 21.57 -15.57 -13.37
N ASP A 59 21.14 -16.78 -13.70
CA ASP A 59 19.77 -17.26 -13.43
C ASP A 59 19.51 -17.33 -11.91
N ILE A 60 20.47 -17.83 -11.12
CA ILE A 60 20.39 -17.84 -9.65
C ILE A 60 20.22 -16.42 -9.11
N ARG A 61 21.08 -15.48 -9.52
CA ARG A 61 21.01 -14.08 -9.05
C ARG A 61 19.73 -13.37 -9.48
N ASN A 62 19.27 -13.61 -10.71
CA ASN A 62 18.00 -13.08 -11.18
C ASN A 62 16.84 -13.64 -10.34
N GLY A 63 16.87 -14.93 -10.02
CA GLY A 63 15.89 -15.58 -9.14
C GLY A 63 15.90 -14.99 -7.72
N GLU A 64 17.09 -14.78 -7.13
CA GLU A 64 17.24 -14.14 -5.82
C GLU A 64 16.71 -12.70 -5.82
N GLN A 65 17.02 -11.91 -6.85
CA GLN A 65 16.50 -10.54 -7.00
C GLN A 65 14.98 -10.54 -7.12
N MET A 66 14.41 -11.42 -7.95
CA MET A 66 12.95 -11.54 -8.09
C MET A 66 12.27 -11.98 -6.79
N ALA A 67 12.84 -12.97 -6.08
CA ALA A 67 12.32 -13.40 -4.78
C ALA A 67 12.36 -12.27 -3.74
N SER A 68 13.45 -11.48 -3.72
CA SER A 68 13.56 -10.32 -2.84
C SER A 68 12.52 -9.25 -3.18
N ALA A 69 12.32 -8.96 -4.47
CA ALA A 69 11.33 -8.00 -4.95
C ALA A 69 9.89 -8.46 -4.63
N LEU A 70 9.59 -9.75 -4.78
CA LEU A 70 8.28 -10.32 -4.44
C LEU A 70 7.99 -10.23 -2.94
N SER A 71 8.97 -10.54 -2.08
CA SER A 71 8.81 -10.40 -0.64
C SER A 71 8.66 -8.93 -0.21
N ALA A 72 9.38 -8.01 -0.85
CA ALA A 72 9.20 -6.57 -0.63
C ALA A 72 7.80 -6.11 -1.06
N THR A 73 7.33 -6.56 -2.22
CA THR A 73 6.00 -6.24 -2.74
C THR A 73 4.89 -6.81 -1.84
N SER A 74 5.04 -8.03 -1.33
CA SER A 74 4.12 -8.63 -0.36
C SER A 74 4.02 -7.79 0.92
N ARG A 75 5.15 -7.30 1.45
CA ARG A 75 5.15 -6.40 2.61
C ARG A 75 4.46 -5.07 2.34
N VAL A 76 4.62 -4.52 1.13
CA VAL A 76 3.93 -3.29 0.73
C VAL A 76 2.42 -3.54 0.60
N LEU A 77 2.02 -4.67 0.02
CA LEU A 77 0.62 -5.05 -0.12
C LEU A 77 -0.06 -5.18 1.25
N GLU A 78 0.62 -5.79 2.22
CA GLU A 78 0.11 -5.93 3.59
C GLU A 78 -0.10 -4.56 4.26
N ARG A 79 0.86 -3.64 4.09
CA ARG A 79 0.73 -2.26 4.60
C ARG A 79 -0.40 -1.50 3.93
N LEU A 80 -0.59 -1.68 2.62
CA LEU A 80 -1.69 -1.06 1.88
C LEU A 80 -3.05 -1.61 2.34
N ARG A 81 -3.12 -2.91 2.61
CA ARG A 81 -4.33 -3.54 3.16
C ARG A 81 -4.68 -2.95 4.52
N ALA A 82 -3.72 -2.91 5.45
CA ALA A 82 -3.92 -2.29 6.75
C ALA A 82 -4.29 -0.80 6.64
N SER A 83 -3.68 -0.06 5.72
CA SER A 83 -4.03 1.35 5.47
C SER A 83 -5.45 1.52 4.91
N THR A 84 -5.94 0.57 4.13
CA THR A 84 -7.31 0.60 3.58
C THR A 84 -8.34 0.37 4.67
N GLU A 85 -8.07 -0.59 5.58
CA GLU A 85 -8.92 -0.84 6.75
C GLU A 85 -9.01 0.40 7.66
N HIS A 86 -7.89 1.09 7.88
CA HIS A 86 -7.90 2.36 8.62
C HIS A 86 -8.65 3.49 7.90
N PHE A 87 -8.57 3.56 6.57
CA PHE A 87 -9.30 4.55 5.80
C PHE A 87 -10.82 4.32 5.87
N GLU A 88 -11.25 3.05 5.84
CA GLU A 88 -12.66 2.68 6.01
C GLU A 88 -13.19 3.10 7.39
N GLN A 89 -12.41 2.86 8.45
CA GLN A 89 -12.76 3.31 9.81
C GLN A 89 -12.84 4.84 9.92
N LEU A 90 -11.90 5.56 9.31
CA LEU A 90 -11.92 7.03 9.28
C LEU A 90 -13.12 7.56 8.48
N ALA A 91 -13.46 6.91 7.37
CA ALA A 91 -14.61 7.29 6.55
C ALA A 91 -15.94 7.07 7.30
N ASP A 92 -16.10 5.95 8.01
CA ASP A 92 -17.27 5.69 8.83
C ASP A 92 -17.36 6.68 10.01
N THR A 93 -16.25 6.95 10.68
CA THR A 93 -16.19 7.97 11.74
C THR A 93 -16.53 9.36 11.21
N LEU A 94 -16.05 9.73 10.03
CA LEU A 94 -16.37 11.02 9.39
C LEU A 94 -17.87 11.09 9.02
N TYR A 95 -18.43 9.99 8.53
CA TYR A 95 -19.85 9.91 8.21
C TYR A 95 -20.72 10.05 9.46
N GLN A 96 -20.37 9.36 10.55
CA GLN A 96 -21.06 9.44 11.83
C GLN A 96 -20.97 10.86 12.41
N THR A 97 -19.76 11.43 12.52
CA THR A 97 -19.56 12.80 13.03
C THR A 97 -20.26 13.85 12.18
N THR A 98 -20.28 13.70 10.85
CA THR A 98 -21.04 14.60 9.97
C THR A 98 -22.54 14.51 10.20
N THR A 99 -23.04 13.31 10.48
CA THR A 99 -24.45 13.08 10.80
C THR A 99 -24.81 13.70 12.15
N GLU A 100 -23.96 13.51 13.17
CA GLU A 100 -24.11 14.14 14.49
C GLU A 100 -24.09 15.67 14.38
N ILE A 101 -23.13 16.25 13.64
CA ILE A 101 -23.05 17.70 13.41
C ILE A 101 -24.32 18.20 12.70
N ARG A 102 -24.80 17.47 11.70
CA ARG A 102 -26.05 17.81 11.00
C ARG A 102 -27.23 17.85 11.98
N ASP A 103 -27.32 16.89 12.90
CA ASP A 103 -28.40 16.82 13.87
C ASP A 103 -28.28 17.93 14.93
N VAL A 104 -27.06 18.27 15.37
CA VAL A 104 -26.79 19.43 16.23
C VAL A 104 -27.18 20.74 15.56
N ILE A 105 -26.89 20.91 14.26
CA ILE A 105 -27.26 22.11 13.51
C ILE A 105 -28.79 22.22 13.41
N LYS A 106 -29.50 21.13 13.10
CA LYS A 106 -30.96 21.11 13.07
C LYS A 106 -31.58 21.44 14.43
N GLY A 107 -31.05 20.84 15.50
CA GLY A 107 -31.48 21.14 16.87
C GLY A 107 -31.25 22.60 17.27
N THR A 108 -30.10 23.16 16.86
CA THR A 108 -29.75 24.57 17.08
C THR A 108 -30.67 25.50 16.30
N GLN A 109 -31.02 25.16 15.06
CA GLN A 109 -31.96 25.94 14.25
C GLN A 109 -33.35 25.98 14.87
N GLU A 110 -33.83 24.85 15.40
CA GLU A 110 -35.13 24.79 16.06
C GLU A 110 -35.16 25.61 17.36
N SER A 111 -34.06 25.58 18.12
CA SER A 111 -33.88 26.42 19.31
C SER A 111 -33.78 27.91 18.96
N SER A 112 -33.07 28.26 17.88
CA SER A 112 -32.98 29.63 17.36
C SER A 112 -34.34 30.18 16.95
N ARG A 113 -35.20 29.37 16.32
CA ARG A 113 -36.58 29.77 15.97
C ARG A 113 -37.43 30.05 17.21
N ARG A 114 -37.28 29.26 18.28
CA ARG A 114 -38.00 29.48 19.55
C ARG A 114 -37.52 30.75 20.24
N LEU A 115 -36.22 31.03 20.20
CA LEU A 115 -35.63 32.26 20.73
C LEU A 115 -36.14 33.49 19.97
N GLU A 116 -36.21 33.42 18.63
CA GLU A 116 -36.71 34.52 17.79
C GLU A 116 -38.15 34.91 18.17
N ILE A 117 -39.03 33.93 18.36
CA ILE A 117 -40.42 34.17 18.80
C ILE A 117 -40.46 34.84 20.18
N ALA A 118 -39.62 34.38 21.11
CA ALA A 118 -39.55 34.96 22.46
C ALA A 118 -39.07 36.42 22.43
N ILE A 119 -38.12 36.75 21.55
CA ILE A 119 -37.63 38.12 21.37
C ILE A 119 -38.74 39.03 20.84
N TYR A 120 -39.48 38.62 19.81
CA TYR A 120 -40.60 39.43 19.30
C TYR A 120 -41.70 39.64 20.34
N ALA A 121 -42.01 38.62 21.15
CA ALA A 121 -42.96 38.76 22.24
C ALA A 121 -42.48 39.76 23.30
N ALA A 122 -41.21 39.70 23.69
CA ALA A 122 -40.62 40.65 24.63
C ALA A 122 -40.68 42.09 24.09
N ILE A 123 -40.33 42.30 22.82
CA ILE A 123 -40.44 43.61 22.16
C ILE A 123 -41.88 44.11 22.21
N GLY A 124 -42.87 43.27 21.86
CA GLY A 124 -44.28 43.63 21.93
C GLY A 124 -44.73 44.07 23.32
N ILE A 125 -44.34 43.33 24.37
CA ILE A 125 -44.65 43.69 25.76
C ILE A 125 -44.00 45.03 26.13
N THR A 126 -42.72 45.23 25.78
CA THR A 126 -42.03 46.49 26.09
C THR A 126 -42.68 47.69 25.40
N LEU A 127 -43.16 47.54 24.16
CA LEU A 127 -43.87 48.59 23.44
C LEU A 127 -45.18 48.98 24.12
N VAL A 128 -45.96 47.98 24.56
CA VAL A 128 -47.20 48.23 25.31
C VAL A 128 -46.91 48.93 26.63
N GLN A 129 -45.91 48.46 27.38
CA GLN A 129 -45.48 49.10 28.64
C GLN A 129 -45.03 50.56 28.43
N LEU A 130 -44.30 50.84 27.35
CA LEU A 130 -43.86 52.20 27.01
C LEU A 130 -45.05 53.10 26.65
N PHE A 131 -46.02 52.56 25.93
CA PHE A 131 -47.24 53.26 25.55
C PHE A 131 -48.09 53.60 26.77
N ASP A 132 -48.32 52.64 27.68
CA ASP A 132 -49.05 52.86 28.93
C ASP A 132 -48.36 53.91 29.81
N LEU A 133 -47.03 53.83 29.95
CA LEU A 133 -46.26 54.80 30.73
C LEU A 133 -46.34 56.21 30.13
N THR A 134 -46.28 56.32 28.80
CA THR A 134 -46.44 57.61 28.10
C THR A 134 -47.84 58.16 28.31
N PHE A 135 -48.88 57.34 28.13
CA PHE A 135 -50.27 57.74 28.35
C PHE A 135 -50.52 58.16 29.80
N GLU A 136 -49.95 57.47 30.78
CA GLU A 136 -50.12 57.82 32.18
C GLU A 136 -49.48 59.18 32.51
N ILE A 137 -48.31 59.47 31.94
CA ILE A 137 -47.64 60.78 32.08
C ILE A 137 -48.47 61.89 31.42
N PHE A 138 -48.99 61.66 30.20
CA PHE A 138 -49.84 62.65 29.52
C PHE A 138 -51.20 62.85 30.21
N ARG A 139 -51.76 61.82 30.85
CA ARG A 139 -53.03 61.92 31.58
C ARG A 139 -52.89 62.58 32.95
N LYS A 140 -51.71 62.52 33.56
CA LYS A 140 -51.41 63.19 34.85
C LYS A 140 -51.06 64.68 34.71
N ARG A 141 -50.82 65.16 33.49
CA ARG A 141 -50.46 66.55 33.20
C ARG A 141 -51.67 67.33 32.71
#